data_AF-B8D6R5-F1
#
_entry.id   AF-B8D6R5-F1
#
_cell.length_a   1.000
_cell.length_b   1.000
_cell.length_c   1.000
_cell.angle_alpha   90.00
_cell.angle_beta   90.00
_cell.angle_gamma   90.00
#
_symmetry.space_group_name_H-M   'P 1'
#
loop_
_entity.id
_entity.type
_entity.pdbx_description
1 polymer ?
#
loop_
_entity_poly.entity_id
_entity_poly.type
_entity_poly.pdbx_seq_one_letter_code
_entity_poly.pdbx_strand_id
1 'polypeptide(L)'
;MSSEQKFIVDAMLGSLARWLRILGYDTVYGNKMEDWLILRRAELEGRIILTRDRSLHHKALKRGLKSILLQDEDLAAMLARIAGLTGIRLYVDYEKTRCPEDNTLLRKTDKSEVKDKVPPRVYSIHEDFWICPRCGKVYWVGNHWRMIEMILSDARKKLSMFQKQFEKGMISEHSAPFRVNL
;
A
#
# COMPACT_ATOMS: atom_id res chain seq x y z
N MET A 1 15.61 -13.41 -7.73
CA MET A 1 15.21 -12.56 -6.58
C MET A 1 13.86 -11.96 -6.91
N SER A 2 12.80 -12.31 -6.18
CA SER A 2 11.49 -11.68 -6.38
C SER A 2 11.60 -10.25 -5.86
N SER A 3 11.70 -9.26 -6.76
CA SER A 3 11.70 -7.85 -6.36
C SER A 3 10.32 -7.52 -5.79
N GLU A 4 10.25 -7.19 -4.50
CA GLU A 4 8.99 -6.73 -3.90
C GLU A 4 8.45 -5.50 -4.63
N GLN A 5 7.14 -5.49 -4.88
CA GLN A 5 6.48 -4.42 -5.60
C GLN A 5 6.68 -3.08 -4.87
N LYS A 6 7.03 -2.04 -5.64
CA LYS A 6 7.15 -0.67 -5.16
C LYS A 6 6.11 0.20 -5.83
N PHE A 7 5.57 1.15 -5.07
CA PHE A 7 4.50 2.01 -5.53
C PHE A 7 4.90 3.48 -5.45
N ILE A 8 4.30 4.27 -6.33
CA ILE A 8 4.18 5.71 -6.15
C ILE A 8 2.71 6.07 -6.31
N VAL A 9 2.18 6.77 -5.32
CA VAL A 9 0.76 7.09 -5.21
C VAL A 9 0.61 8.60 -5.41
N ASP A 10 -0.33 9.03 -6.26
CA ASP A 10 -0.61 10.45 -6.47
C ASP A 10 -1.18 11.14 -5.21
N ALA A 11 -1.31 12.46 -5.26
CA ALA A 11 -1.80 13.28 -4.14
C ALA A 11 -3.26 12.97 -3.73
N MET A 12 -4.06 12.33 -4.58
CA MET A 12 -5.48 12.06 -4.30
C MET A 12 -5.68 10.81 -3.42
N LEU A 13 -4.64 10.00 -3.26
CA LEU A 13 -4.71 8.66 -2.71
C LEU A 13 -3.84 8.50 -1.45
N GLY A 14 -3.71 9.56 -0.65
CA GLY A 14 -2.88 9.56 0.55
C GLY A 14 -3.21 8.48 1.58
N SER A 15 -4.50 8.12 1.73
CA SER A 15 -4.90 7.00 2.57
C SER A 15 -4.33 5.69 2.03
N LEU A 16 -4.48 5.40 0.74
CA LEU A 16 -3.94 4.20 0.10
C LEU A 16 -2.43 4.08 0.26
N ALA A 17 -1.68 5.19 0.17
CA ALA A 17 -0.25 5.19 0.42
C ALA A 17 0.10 4.70 1.83
N ARG A 18 -0.65 5.15 2.84
CA ARG A 18 -0.47 4.68 4.24
C ARG A 18 -0.74 3.19 4.36
N TRP A 19 -1.80 2.68 3.71
CA TRP A 19 -2.15 1.27 3.77
C TRP A 19 -1.11 0.37 3.14
N LEU A 20 -0.62 0.71 1.95
CA LEU A 20 0.45 -0.06 1.31
C LEU A 20 1.73 -0.10 2.15
N ARG A 21 2.07 1.01 2.83
CA ARG A 21 3.18 1.06 3.81
C ARG A 21 2.94 0.14 5.00
N ILE A 22 1.74 0.16 5.59
CA ILE A 22 1.38 -0.72 6.71
C ILE A 22 1.54 -2.19 6.29
N LEU A 23 1.13 -2.55 5.07
CA LEU A 23 1.28 -3.91 4.53
C LEU A 23 2.74 -4.29 4.19
N GLY A 24 3.66 -3.32 4.21
CA GLY A 24 5.09 -3.52 4.03
C GLY A 24 5.67 -3.10 2.68
N TYR A 25 4.83 -2.58 1.78
CA TYR A 25 5.26 -2.19 0.44
C TYR A 25 5.86 -0.78 0.42
N ASP A 26 7.03 -0.64 -0.20
CA ASP A 26 7.69 0.65 -0.40
C ASP A 26 6.81 1.55 -1.28
N THR A 27 6.22 2.58 -0.66
CA THR A 27 5.23 3.45 -1.30
C THR A 27 5.55 4.91 -1.10
N VAL A 28 5.94 5.58 -2.19
CA VAL A 28 6.12 7.04 -2.22
C VAL A 28 4.75 7.70 -2.37
N TYR A 29 4.52 8.79 -1.62
CA TYR A 29 3.30 9.59 -1.73
C TYR A 29 3.62 10.94 -2.37
N GLY A 30 3.02 11.19 -3.52
CA GLY A 30 3.27 12.34 -4.40
C GLY A 30 2.53 13.61 -4.02
N ASN A 31 2.23 13.85 -2.73
CA ASN A 31 1.40 14.98 -2.23
C ASN A 31 1.74 16.37 -2.79
N LYS A 32 2.99 16.56 -3.23
CA LYS A 32 3.52 17.82 -3.78
C LYS A 32 4.37 17.61 -5.03
N MET A 33 4.31 16.42 -5.64
CA MET A 33 5.09 16.12 -6.83
C MET A 33 4.29 16.50 -8.07
N GLU A 34 4.92 17.22 -8.99
CA GLU A 34 4.39 17.38 -10.33
C GLU A 34 4.41 16.05 -11.08
N ASP A 35 3.51 15.87 -12.05
CA ASP A 35 3.40 14.65 -12.86
C ASP A 35 4.74 14.16 -13.40
N TRP A 36 5.58 15.09 -13.90
CA TRP A 36 6.87 14.71 -14.49
C TRP A 36 7.83 14.12 -13.46
N LEU A 37 7.78 14.57 -12.20
CA LEU A 37 8.57 14.01 -11.09
C LEU A 37 8.07 12.62 -10.73
N ILE A 38 6.74 12.40 -10.71
CA ILE A 38 6.14 11.08 -10.47
C ILE A 38 6.61 10.11 -11.56
N LEU A 39 6.48 10.49 -12.83
CA LEU A 39 6.89 9.68 -13.98
C LEU A 39 8.38 9.37 -13.93
N ARG A 40 9.22 10.38 -13.68
CA ARG A 40 10.68 10.21 -13.62
C ARG A 40 11.10 9.29 -12.48
N ARG A 41 10.48 9.43 -11.31
CA ARG A 41 10.78 8.58 -10.16
C ARG A 41 10.32 7.14 -10.38
N ALA A 42 9.15 6.96 -10.98
CA ALA A 42 8.63 5.63 -11.33
C ALA A 42 9.57 4.91 -12.29
N GLU A 43 10.07 5.61 -13.31
CA GLU A 43 11.05 5.11 -14.27
C GLU A 43 12.36 4.70 -13.59
N LEU A 44 12.97 5.61 -12.81
CA LEU A 44 14.28 5.37 -12.19
C LEU A 44 14.26 4.28 -11.13
N GLU A 45 13.16 4.14 -10.38
CA GLU A 45 13.07 3.22 -9.24
C GLU A 45 12.23 1.96 -9.53
N GLY A 46 11.71 1.82 -10.76
CA GLY A 46 10.87 0.70 -11.17
C GLY A 46 9.55 0.61 -10.40
N ARG A 47 8.91 1.76 -10.11
CA ARG A 47 7.67 1.80 -9.31
C ARG A 47 6.43 1.73 -10.18
N ILE A 48 5.39 1.09 -9.66
CA ILE A 48 4.05 1.11 -10.22
C ILE A 48 3.36 2.41 -9.78
N ILE A 49 2.88 3.20 -10.75
CA ILE A 49 2.14 4.43 -10.48
C ILE A 49 0.68 4.09 -10.17
N LEU A 50 0.19 4.48 -8.99
CA LEU A 50 -1.20 4.38 -8.60
C LEU A 50 -1.82 5.79 -8.65
N THR A 51 -2.84 5.97 -9.48
CA THR A 51 -3.43 7.29 -9.69
C THR A 51 -4.91 7.21 -10.00
N ARG A 52 -5.65 8.28 -9.66
CA ARG A 52 -7.01 8.51 -10.20
C ARG A 52 -7.01 9.43 -11.43
N ASP A 53 -5.89 10.07 -11.73
CA ASP A 53 -5.73 10.98 -12.87
C ASP A 53 -5.48 10.21 -14.17
N ARG A 54 -6.47 10.28 -15.08
CA ARG A 54 -6.39 9.66 -16.42
C ARG A 54 -5.25 10.23 -17.27
N SER A 55 -4.94 11.52 -17.13
CA SER A 55 -3.85 12.19 -17.84
C SER A 55 -2.50 11.64 -17.41
N LEU A 56 -2.25 11.57 -16.09
CA LEU A 56 -1.02 10.98 -15.55
C LEU A 56 -0.88 9.51 -15.95
N HIS A 57 -1.96 8.73 -15.83
CA HIS A 57 -2.00 7.33 -16.27
C HIS A 57 -1.62 7.18 -17.75
N HIS A 58 -2.22 7.97 -18.63
CA HIS A 58 -1.93 7.91 -20.07
C HIS A 58 -0.49 8.33 -20.38
N LYS A 59 0.04 9.36 -19.72
CA LYS A 59 1.44 9.77 -19.84
C LYS A 59 2.40 8.67 -19.40
N ALA A 60 2.06 7.94 -18.34
CA ALA A 60 2.85 6.80 -17.87
C ALA A 60 2.90 5.67 -18.91
N LEU A 61 1.74 5.26 -19.43
CA LEU A 61 1.65 4.20 -20.43
C LEU A 61 2.40 4.57 -21.72
N LYS A 62 2.29 5.82 -22.19
CA LYS A 62 3.06 6.32 -23.35
C LYS A 62 4.57 6.23 -23.18
N ARG A 63 5.05 6.23 -21.93
CA ARG A 63 6.47 6.09 -21.57
C ARG A 63 6.88 4.64 -21.27
N GLY A 64 5.97 3.67 -21.45
CA GLY A 64 6.21 2.27 -21.10
C GLY A 64 6.29 2.00 -19.60
N LEU A 65 5.76 2.91 -18.76
CA LEU A 65 5.77 2.76 -17.31
C LEU A 65 4.53 2.00 -16.83
N LYS A 66 4.72 1.22 -15.76
CA LYS A 66 3.64 0.53 -15.05
C LYS A 66 2.74 1.55 -14.36
N SER A 67 1.45 1.54 -14.69
CA SER A 67 0.46 2.40 -14.03
C SER A 67 -0.88 1.70 -13.87
N ILE A 68 -1.52 1.91 -12.73
CA ILE A 68 -2.86 1.42 -12.41
C ILE A 68 -3.76 2.64 -12.18
N LEU A 69 -4.77 2.78 -13.04
CA LEU A 69 -5.84 3.75 -12.87
C LEU A 69 -6.86 3.20 -11.88
N LEU A 70 -7.04 3.88 -10.75
CA LEU A 70 -7.96 3.49 -9.69
C LEU A 70 -9.25 4.31 -9.81
N GLN A 71 -10.37 3.65 -10.10
CA GLN A 71 -11.68 4.28 -10.18
C GLN A 71 -12.61 3.84 -9.05
N ASP A 72 -12.18 2.86 -8.24
CA ASP A 72 -12.99 2.31 -7.17
C ASP A 72 -13.17 3.34 -6.05
N GLU A 73 -14.39 3.46 -5.52
CA GLU A 73 -14.75 4.46 -4.50
C GLU A 73 -14.25 4.07 -3.11
N ASP A 74 -14.23 2.77 -2.80
CA ASP A 74 -13.84 2.24 -1.50
C ASP A 74 -12.41 1.68 -1.46
N LEU A 75 -11.77 1.81 -0.30
CA LEU A 75 -10.38 1.40 -0.11
C LEU A 75 -10.15 -0.11 -0.27
N ALA A 76 -11.09 -0.94 0.19
CA ALA A 76 -10.96 -2.39 0.10
C ALA A 76 -11.00 -2.86 -1.36
N ALA A 77 -11.84 -2.25 -2.19
CA ALA A 77 -11.88 -2.48 -3.63
C ALA A 77 -10.58 -2.05 -4.32
N MET A 78 -10.04 -0.87 -3.98
CA MET A 78 -8.74 -0.43 -4.52
C MET A 78 -7.62 -1.41 -4.15
N LEU A 79 -7.54 -1.83 -2.89
CA LEU A 79 -6.55 -2.81 -2.42
C LEU A 79 -6.71 -4.16 -3.13
N ALA A 80 -7.95 -4.64 -3.29
CA ALA A 80 -8.26 -5.88 -4.01
C ALA A 80 -7.80 -5.81 -5.48
N ARG A 81 -8.09 -4.69 -6.17
CA ARG A 81 -7.66 -4.47 -7.56
C ARG A 81 -6.13 -4.48 -7.68
N ILE A 82 -5.43 -3.76 -6.80
CA ILE A 82 -3.96 -3.72 -6.79
C ILE A 82 -3.40 -5.11 -6.52
N ALA A 83 -3.94 -5.84 -5.55
CA ALA A 83 -3.52 -7.21 -5.24
C ALA A 83 -3.70 -8.16 -6.41
N GLY A 84 -4.83 -8.09 -7.11
CA GLY A 84 -5.03 -8.87 -8.33
C GLY A 84 -3.96 -8.54 -9.39
N LEU A 85 -3.74 -7.25 -9.67
CA LEU A 85 -2.85 -6.73 -10.73
C LEU A 85 -1.36 -7.00 -10.48
N THR A 86 -0.96 -7.04 -9.22
CA THR A 86 0.47 -7.00 -8.86
C THR A 86 0.92 -8.21 -8.06
N GLY A 87 -0.03 -9.03 -7.61
CA GLY A 87 0.24 -10.18 -6.74
C GLY A 87 0.60 -9.78 -5.30
N ILE A 88 0.41 -8.52 -4.89
CA ILE A 88 0.66 -8.15 -3.49
C ILE A 88 -0.28 -8.91 -2.56
N ARG A 89 0.25 -9.24 -1.39
CA ARG A 89 -0.46 -9.91 -0.32
C ARG A 89 -1.21 -8.87 0.54
N LEU A 90 -2.46 -9.18 0.86
CA LEU A 90 -3.35 -8.33 1.66
C LEU A 90 -3.35 -8.75 3.14
N TYR A 91 -2.17 -8.80 3.73
CA TYR A 91 -1.96 -9.00 5.16
C TYR A 91 -0.79 -8.14 5.60
N VAL A 92 -0.71 -7.85 6.89
CA VAL A 92 0.41 -7.07 7.43
C VAL A 92 1.59 -8.00 7.70
N ASP A 93 2.72 -7.70 7.08
CA ASP A 93 4.01 -8.31 7.37
C ASP A 93 4.75 -7.43 8.38
N TYR A 94 4.77 -7.82 9.65
CA TYR A 94 5.38 -7.03 10.73
C TYR A 94 6.91 -6.87 10.61
N GLU A 95 7.57 -7.72 9.83
CA GLU A 95 9.02 -7.63 9.58
C GLU A 95 9.34 -6.61 8.48
N LYS A 96 8.35 -6.29 7.65
CA LYS A 96 8.51 -5.39 6.49
C LYS A 96 7.65 -4.15 6.56
N THR A 97 6.77 -4.05 7.55
CA THR A 97 5.87 -2.92 7.72
C THR A 97 6.65 -1.61 7.78
N ARG A 98 6.09 -0.57 7.15
CA ARG A 98 6.71 0.73 7.00
C ARG A 98 5.90 1.79 7.73
N CYS A 99 6.60 2.83 8.18
CA CYS A 99 6.01 3.99 8.79
C CYS A 99 4.95 4.57 7.84
N PRO A 100 3.67 4.66 8.26
CA PRO A 100 2.61 5.22 7.43
C PRO A 100 2.87 6.66 7.01
N GLU A 101 3.66 7.41 7.78
CA GLU A 101 3.97 8.81 7.52
C GLU A 101 5.08 8.99 6.48
N ASP A 102 6.18 8.26 6.63
CA ASP A 102 7.43 8.56 5.93
C ASP A 102 8.03 7.38 5.12
N ASN A 103 7.36 6.23 5.09
CA ASN A 103 7.73 5.02 4.33
C ASN A 103 8.99 4.28 4.81
N THR A 104 9.62 4.72 5.91
CA THR A 104 10.78 4.05 6.49
C THR A 104 10.37 2.70 7.09
N LEU A 105 11.20 1.67 6.92
CA LEU A 105 10.98 0.37 7.59
C LEU A 105 10.90 0.58 9.10
N LEU A 106 9.87 0.00 9.72
CA LEU A 106 9.74 0.02 11.16
C LEU A 106 10.65 -1.03 11.78
N ARG A 107 11.29 -0.67 12.89
CA ARG A 107 12.11 -1.59 13.67
C ARG A 107 11.30 -2.10 14.85
N LYS A 108 11.20 -3.42 15.03
CA LYS A 108 10.69 -4.00 16.27
C LYS A 108 11.61 -3.60 17.43
N THR A 109 11.05 -3.14 18.53
CA THR A 109 11.81 -2.55 19.64
C THR A 109 11.38 -3.12 20.98
N ASP A 110 12.31 -3.15 21.92
CA ASP A 110 12.00 -3.57 23.29
C ASP A 110 11.06 -2.58 23.95
N LYS A 111 10.17 -3.11 24.79
CA LYS A 111 9.19 -2.33 25.56
C LYS A 111 9.87 -1.22 26.37
N SER A 112 11.01 -1.51 27.00
CA SER A 112 11.77 -0.54 27.79
C SER A 112 12.20 0.70 27.00
N GLU A 113 12.51 0.57 25.70
CA GLU A 113 12.92 1.69 24.83
C GLU A 113 11.81 2.70 24.54
N VAL A 114 10.54 2.32 24.78
CA VAL A 114 9.36 3.15 24.45
C VAL A 114 8.63 3.70 25.67
N LYS A 115 9.11 3.44 26.90
CA LYS A 115 8.44 3.82 28.16
C LYS A 115 7.95 5.27 28.21
N ASP A 116 8.79 6.20 27.78
CA ASP A 116 8.50 7.63 27.81
C ASP A 116 8.09 8.18 26.43
N LYS A 117 7.87 7.30 25.45
CA LYS A 117 7.49 7.64 24.05
C LYS A 117 6.04 7.29 23.71
N VAL A 118 5.36 6.57 24.60
CA VAL A 118 3.94 6.20 24.45
C VAL A 118 3.16 6.56 25.72
N PRO A 119 1.83 6.73 25.64
CA PRO A 119 1.01 6.96 26.83
C PRO A 119 1.18 5.82 27.86
N PRO A 120 1.16 6.10 29.18
CA PRO A 120 1.39 5.08 30.22
C PRO A 120 0.46 3.86 30.12
N ARG A 121 -0.80 4.09 29.71
CA ARG A 121 -1.78 3.01 29.49
C ARG A 121 -1.42 2.11 28.30
N VAL A 122 -0.84 2.67 27.24
CA VAL A 122 -0.38 1.89 26.08
C VAL A 122 0.82 1.05 26.51
N TYR A 123 1.76 1.65 27.23
CA TYR A 123 2.92 0.95 27.79
C TYR A 123 2.51 -0.22 28.69
N SER A 124 1.50 -0.04 29.56
CA SER A 124 1.11 -1.11 30.48
C SER A 124 0.40 -2.29 29.82
N ILE A 125 -0.31 -2.07 28.70
CA ILE A 125 -1.20 -3.09 28.09
C ILE A 125 -0.54 -3.83 26.92
N HIS A 126 0.41 -3.20 26.21
CA HIS A 126 1.02 -3.78 25.02
C HIS A 126 2.44 -4.27 25.30
N GLU A 127 2.82 -5.38 24.66
CA GLU A 127 4.17 -5.96 24.76
C GLU A 127 5.01 -5.71 23.50
N ASP A 128 4.40 -5.82 22.32
CA ASP A 128 5.09 -5.59 21.06
C ASP A 128 4.99 -4.14 20.58
N PHE A 129 6.15 -3.55 20.30
CA PHE A 129 6.27 -2.20 19.78
C PHE A 129 7.16 -2.16 18.54
N TRP A 130 6.87 -1.20 17.68
CA TRP A 130 7.65 -0.85 16.52
C TRP A 130 7.96 0.64 16.53
N ILE A 131 9.18 1.03 16.20
CA ILE A 131 9.59 2.43 16.13
C ILE A 131 10.08 2.77 14.73
N CYS A 132 9.66 3.93 14.22
CA CYS A 132 10.26 4.49 13.02
C CYS A 132 11.61 5.13 13.40
N PRO A 133 12.75 4.67 12.86
CA PRO A 133 14.05 5.26 13.16
C PRO A 133 14.22 6.68 12.59
N ARG A 134 13.36 7.09 11.65
CA ARG A 134 13.41 8.41 11.00
C ARG A 134 12.60 9.47 11.73
N CYS A 135 11.30 9.24 11.94
CA CYS A 135 10.43 10.22 12.60
C CYS A 135 10.20 9.96 14.09
N GLY A 136 10.71 8.86 14.65
CA GLY A 136 10.61 8.52 16.07
C GLY A 136 9.23 8.04 16.53
N LYS A 137 8.22 8.01 15.66
CA LYS A 137 6.87 7.51 16.00
C LYS A 137 6.91 6.05 16.42
N VAL A 138 6.16 5.73 17.47
CA VAL A 138 5.99 4.37 17.99
C VAL A 138 4.62 3.83 17.61
N TYR A 139 4.58 2.56 17.23
CA TYR A 139 3.40 1.83 16.76
C TYR A 139 3.24 0.53 17.56
N TRP A 140 2.00 0.09 17.73
CA TRP A 140 1.63 -1.14 18.42
C TRP A 140 0.30 -1.67 17.88
N VAL A 141 0.01 -2.95 18.14
CA VAL A 141 -1.26 -3.58 17.76
C VAL A 141 -2.34 -3.21 18.78
N GLY A 142 -3.03 -2.09 18.55
CA GLY A 142 -4.11 -1.58 19.40
C GLY A 142 -5.51 -1.77 18.82
N ASN A 143 -6.51 -1.07 19.38
CA ASN A 143 -7.90 -1.14 18.90
C ASN A 143 -8.07 -0.79 17.42
N HIS A 144 -7.22 0.09 16.87
CA HIS A 144 -7.20 0.43 15.45
C HIS A 144 -6.94 -0.79 14.54
N TRP A 145 -6.30 -1.82 15.08
CA TRP A 145 -6.04 -3.07 14.37
C TRP A 145 -7.30 -3.80 13.91
N ARG A 146 -8.39 -3.72 14.68
CA ARG A 146 -9.67 -4.33 14.29
C ARG A 146 -10.20 -3.73 12.98
N MET A 147 -10.03 -2.42 12.81
CA MET A 147 -10.39 -1.73 11.57
C MET A 147 -9.48 -2.15 10.42
N ILE A 148 -8.17 -2.31 10.70
CA ILE A 148 -7.20 -2.82 9.72
C ILE A 148 -7.64 -4.18 9.19
N GLU A 149 -7.86 -5.14 10.09
CA GLU A 149 -8.28 -6.49 9.71
C GLU A 149 -9.65 -6.53 9.03
N MET A 150 -10.59 -5.68 9.44
CA MET A 150 -11.90 -5.60 8.79
C MET A 150 -11.77 -5.19 7.32
N ILE A 151 -11.00 -4.14 7.02
CA ILE A 151 -10.78 -3.66 5.64
C ILE A 151 -9.99 -4.68 4.83
N LEU A 152 -8.94 -5.30 5.40
CA LEU A 152 -8.19 -6.34 4.69
C LEU A 152 -9.03 -7.59 4.42
N SER A 153 -9.89 -7.97 5.36
CA SER A 153 -10.85 -9.06 5.18
C SER A 153 -11.81 -8.78 4.03
N ASP A 154 -12.37 -7.57 3.97
CA ASP A 154 -13.23 -7.16 2.86
C ASP A 154 -12.46 -7.12 1.52
N ALA A 155 -11.24 -6.58 1.51
CA ALA A 155 -10.39 -6.57 0.33
C ALA A 155 -10.08 -7.98 -0.19
N ARG A 156 -9.79 -8.94 0.71
CA ARG A 156 -9.58 -10.36 0.35
C ARG A 156 -10.85 -11.00 -0.23
N LYS A 157 -12.03 -10.70 0.33
CA LYS A 157 -13.31 -11.17 -0.22
C LYS A 157 -13.55 -10.62 -1.62
N LYS A 158 -13.37 -9.31 -1.83
CA LYS A 158 -13.49 -8.66 -3.14
C LYS A 158 -12.49 -9.23 -4.14
N LEU A 159 -11.24 -9.47 -3.74
CA LEU A 159 -10.23 -10.12 -4.58
C LEU A 159 -10.69 -11.51 -5.04
N SER A 160 -11.21 -12.33 -4.14
CA SER A 160 -11.76 -13.66 -4.48
C SER A 160 -12.96 -13.57 -5.43
N MET A 161 -13.83 -12.57 -5.26
CA MET A 161 -14.95 -12.35 -6.18
C MET A 161 -14.46 -11.96 -7.58
N PHE A 162 -13.47 -11.08 -7.69
CA PHE A 162 -12.86 -10.70 -8.97
C PHE A 162 -12.20 -11.88 -9.67
N GLN A 163 -11.49 -12.74 -8.93
CA GLN A 163 -10.89 -13.98 -9.46
C GLN A 163 -11.95 -14.89 -10.08
N LYS A 164 -13.04 -15.14 -9.35
CA LYS A 164 -14.14 -15.99 -9.82
C LYS A 164 -14.86 -15.41 -11.05
N GLN A 165 -15.04 -14.09 -11.11
CA GLN A 165 -15.66 -13.43 -12.26
C GLN A 165 -14.79 -13.51 -13.51
N PHE A 166 -13.47 -13.41 -13.34
CA PHE A 166 -12.51 -13.62 -14.43
C PHE A 166 -12.50 -15.05 -14.94
N GLU A 167 -12.43 -16.05 -14.04
CA GLU A 167 -12.49 -17.48 -14.41
C GLU A 167 -13.78 -17.85 -15.17
N LYS A 168 -14.87 -17.15 -14.89
CA LYS A 168 -16.17 -17.31 -15.57
C LYS A 168 -16.30 -16.53 -16.88
N GLY A 169 -15.25 -15.83 -17.33
CA GLY A 169 -15.28 -15.02 -18.55
C GLY A 169 -16.19 -13.79 -18.50
N MET A 170 -16.63 -13.37 -17.30
CA MET A 170 -17.55 -12.24 -17.12
C MET A 170 -16.85 -10.88 -17.13
N ILE A 171 -15.51 -10.88 -17.11
CA ILE A 171 -14.66 -9.68 -17.12
C ILE A 171 -13.58 -9.91 -18.18
N SER A 172 -13.41 -8.97 -19.11
CA SER A 172 -12.42 -9.07 -20.19
C SER A 172 -10.99 -9.02 -19.66
N GLU A 173 -10.01 -9.55 -20.41
CA GLU A 173 -8.59 -9.53 -20.03
C GLU A 173 -8.05 -8.12 -19.70
N HIS A 174 -8.54 -7.08 -20.38
CA HIS A 174 -8.18 -5.68 -20.12
C HIS A 174 -8.79 -5.10 -18.83
N SER A 175 -9.85 -5.75 -18.34
CA SER A 175 -10.58 -5.40 -17.12
C SER A 175 -10.19 -6.32 -15.95
N ALA A 176 -9.59 -7.46 -16.27
CA ALA A 176 -9.20 -8.49 -15.35
C ALA A 176 -7.84 -8.19 -14.75
N PRO A 177 -7.69 -8.32 -13.43
CA PRO A 177 -6.45 -7.93 -12.81
C PRO A 177 -5.35 -8.99 -13.00
N PHE A 178 -5.51 -10.04 -13.79
CA PHE A 178 -4.62 -11.21 -13.72
C PHE A 178 -3.53 -11.30 -14.78
N ARG A 179 -3.54 -10.47 -15.83
CA ARG A 179 -2.40 -10.32 -16.74
C ARG A 179 -2.45 -8.97 -17.44
N VAL A 180 -1.80 -7.99 -16.84
CA VAL A 180 -1.24 -6.89 -17.63
C VAL A 180 0.24 -7.23 -17.74
N ASN A 181 0.79 -7.22 -18.96
CA ASN A 181 2.24 -7.15 -19.13
C ASN A 181 2.70 -5.83 -18.49
N LEU A 182 2.91 -5.86 -17.17
CA LEU A 182 3.56 -4.83 -16.38
C LEU A 182 5.03 -4.83 -16.77
#